data_AF-A0A0F6W3U7-F1
#
_entry.id   AF-A0A0F6W3U7-F1
#
_cell.length_a   1.000
_cell.length_b   1.000
_cell.length_c   1.000
_cell.angle_alpha   90.00
_cell.angle_beta   90.00
_cell.angle_gamma   90.00
#
_symmetry.space_group_name_H-M   'P 1'
#
loop_
_entity.id
_entity.type
_entity.pdbx_description
1 polymer ?
#
loop_
_entity_poly.entity_id
_entity_poly.type
_entity_poly.pdbx_seq_one_letter_code
_entity_poly.pdbx_strand_id
1 'polypeptide(L)'
;MGETTTVVLVAERDSEWQSWMDQLCSTGADVRILAQRPAESASAFAARVRAEMQHETVVDEAVLVGGLACDPEVLAARALVVRALTSRMPFAGRLHLDGTPRTRLAMEALAQIVSDQLQASGVEVVSERAPAARPMALPLAA
;
A
#
# COMPACT_ATOMS: atom_id res chain seq x y z
N MET A 1 24.60 -6.77 10.08
CA MET A 1 23.77 -7.26 8.98
C MET A 1 22.57 -6.34 8.96
N GLY A 2 22.45 -5.45 7.97
CA GLY A 2 21.29 -4.56 7.89
C GLY A 2 20.07 -5.42 7.63
N GLU A 3 19.08 -5.38 8.52
CA GLU A 3 17.80 -6.03 8.29
C GLU A 3 17.22 -5.40 7.02
N THR A 4 17.04 -6.21 5.98
CA THR A 4 16.40 -5.77 4.74
C THR A 4 14.93 -5.53 5.07
N THR A 5 14.53 -4.25 5.10
CA THR A 5 13.15 -3.85 5.33
C THR A 5 12.27 -4.46 4.24
N THR A 6 11.29 -5.26 4.65
CA THR A 6 10.36 -5.91 3.72
C THR A 6 9.15 -5.00 3.51
N VAL A 7 8.95 -4.57 2.27
CA VAL A 7 7.89 -3.63 1.90
C VAL A 7 6.90 -4.29 0.94
N VAL A 8 5.61 -4.20 1.25
CA VAL A 8 4.55 -4.72 0.37
C VAL A 8 3.77 -3.57 -0.27
N LEU A 9 3.87 -3.42 -1.58
CA LEU A 9 3.10 -2.47 -2.37
C LEU A 9 1.91 -3.18 -3.02
N VAL A 10 0.70 -2.84 -2.58
CA VAL A 10 -0.56 -3.31 -3.15
C VAL A 10 -1.14 -2.21 -4.05
N ALA A 11 -1.23 -2.48 -5.35
CA ALA A 11 -1.70 -1.52 -6.34
C ALA A 11 -3.03 -1.98 -6.94
N GLU A 12 -4.09 -1.22 -6.72
CA GLU A 12 -5.37 -1.44 -7.40
C GLU A 12 -5.29 -1.01 -8.87
N ARG A 13 -6.26 -1.46 -9.67
CA ARG A 13 -6.38 -1.04 -11.07
C ARG A 13 -6.62 0.47 -11.15
N ASP A 14 -6.03 1.12 -12.14
CA ASP A 14 -6.14 2.56 -12.38
C ASP A 14 -5.60 3.42 -11.21
N SER A 15 -4.63 2.89 -10.46
CA SER A 15 -3.94 3.58 -9.37
C SER A 15 -2.61 4.21 -9.82
N GLU A 16 -2.14 5.21 -9.08
CA GLU A 16 -0.91 5.97 -9.35
C GLU A 16 0.31 5.40 -8.59
N TRP A 17 0.47 4.06 -8.60
CA TRP A 17 1.45 3.35 -7.76
C TRP A 17 2.92 3.52 -8.17
N GLN A 18 3.19 4.01 -9.38
CA GLN A 18 4.57 4.18 -9.87
C GLN A 18 5.38 5.17 -9.04
N SER A 19 4.75 6.24 -8.54
CA SER A 19 5.41 7.22 -7.67
C SER A 19 5.90 6.59 -6.35
N TRP A 20 5.15 5.60 -5.83
CA TRP A 20 5.54 4.82 -4.66
C TRP A 20 6.74 3.91 -4.97
N MET A 21 6.77 3.29 -6.15
CA MET A 21 7.93 2.49 -6.55
C MET A 21 9.22 3.30 -6.60
N ASP A 22 9.18 4.47 -7.21
CA ASP A 22 10.37 5.33 -7.32
C ASP A 22 10.90 5.70 -5.92
N GLN A 23 10.00 5.98 -4.97
CA GLN A 23 10.35 6.24 -3.58
C GLN A 23 10.92 4.99 -2.89
N LEU A 24 10.24 3.85 -2.96
CA LEU A 24 10.62 2.63 -2.26
C LEU A 24 11.93 2.03 -2.82
N CYS A 25 12.17 2.15 -4.13
CA CYS A 25 13.45 1.76 -4.71
C CYS A 25 14.60 2.66 -4.22
N SER A 26 14.35 3.92 -3.89
CA SER A 26 15.38 4.83 -3.39
C SER A 26 15.85 4.51 -1.97
N THR A 27 15.07 3.74 -1.18
CA THR A 27 15.42 3.36 0.19
C THR A 27 16.24 2.05 0.27
N GLY A 28 16.35 1.31 -0.84
CA GLY A 28 17.02 0.01 -0.88
C GLY A 28 16.24 -1.12 -0.19
N ALA A 29 14.94 -0.94 0.02
CA ALA A 29 14.05 -1.94 0.59
C ALA A 29 13.80 -3.11 -0.38
N ASP A 30 13.45 -4.27 0.17
CA ASP A 30 12.96 -5.40 -0.63
C ASP A 30 11.45 -5.23 -0.86
N VAL A 31 11.09 -4.80 -2.07
CA VAL A 31 9.74 -4.38 -2.42
C VAL A 31 9.01 -5.51 -3.16
N ARG A 32 7.97 -6.06 -2.54
CA ARG A 32 7.04 -6.99 -3.17
C ARG A 32 5.81 -6.26 -3.69
N ILE A 33 5.52 -6.41 -4.98
CA ILE A 33 4.41 -5.73 -5.63
C ILE A 33 3.26 -6.71 -5.90
N LEU A 34 2.07 -6.36 -5.43
CA LEU A 34 0.82 -7.04 -5.73
C LEU A 34 -0.08 -6.08 -6.49
N ALA A 35 -0.06 -6.15 -7.82
CA ALA A 35 -0.92 -5.33 -8.67
C ALA A 35 -2.20 -6.09 -9.08
N GLN A 36 -3.34 -5.41 -9.07
CA GLN A 36 -4.62 -5.95 -9.55
C GLN A 36 -4.59 -6.19 -11.06
N ARG A 37 -5.01 -7.37 -11.51
CA ARG A 37 -5.02 -7.72 -12.94
C ARG A 37 -6.19 -7.05 -13.67
N PRO A 38 -6.10 -6.77 -14.99
CA PRO A 38 -7.13 -6.03 -15.72
C PRO A 38 -8.56 -6.58 -15.62
N ALA A 39 -8.72 -7.91 -15.54
CA ALA A 39 -10.02 -8.58 -15.43
C ALA A 39 -10.34 -9.08 -14.01
N GLU A 40 -9.50 -8.79 -13.02
CA GLU A 40 -9.67 -9.26 -11.64
C GLU A 40 -10.60 -8.31 -10.88
N SER A 41 -11.62 -8.87 -10.22
CA SER A 41 -12.49 -8.09 -9.33
C SER A 41 -11.74 -7.65 -8.07
N ALA A 42 -12.23 -6.61 -7.40
CA ALA A 42 -11.63 -6.14 -6.15
C ALA A 42 -11.64 -7.25 -5.08
N SER A 43 -12.74 -8.00 -4.99
CA SER A 43 -12.87 -9.15 -4.09
C SER A 43 -11.87 -10.27 -4.39
N ALA A 44 -11.69 -10.63 -5.67
CA ALA A 44 -10.72 -11.66 -6.07
C ALA A 44 -9.27 -11.19 -5.80
N PHE A 45 -9.00 -9.92 -6.04
CA PHE A 45 -7.71 -9.31 -5.73
C PHE A 45 -7.42 -9.33 -4.23
N ALA A 46 -8.38 -8.93 -3.39
CA ALA A 46 -8.23 -8.98 -1.94
C ALA A 46 -7.99 -10.40 -1.42
N ALA A 47 -8.67 -11.40 -2.00
CA ALA A 47 -8.45 -12.81 -1.67
C ALA A 47 -7.02 -13.26 -2.05
N ARG A 48 -6.50 -12.82 -3.20
CA ARG A 48 -5.13 -13.09 -3.62
C ARG A 48 -4.12 -12.42 -2.70
N VAL A 49 -4.28 -11.14 -2.38
CA VAL A 49 -3.39 -10.44 -1.45
C VAL A 49 -3.34 -11.17 -0.10
N ARG A 50 -4.50 -11.58 0.41
CA ARG A 50 -4.57 -12.38 1.63
C ARG A 50 -3.80 -13.69 1.53
N ALA A 51 -3.92 -14.42 0.42
CA ALA A 51 -3.18 -15.66 0.20
C ALA A 51 -1.65 -15.42 0.14
N GLU A 52 -1.22 -14.37 -0.54
CA GLU A 52 0.20 -13.99 -0.60
C GLU A 52 0.74 -13.63 0.79
N MET A 53 -0.01 -12.86 1.60
CA MET A 53 0.35 -12.53 2.98
C MET A 53 0.36 -13.72 3.93
N GLN A 54 -0.16 -14.90 3.54
CA GLN A 54 0.01 -16.11 4.34
C GLN A 54 1.42 -16.67 4.28
N HIS A 55 2.15 -16.38 3.20
CA HIS A 55 3.52 -16.83 2.99
C HIS A 55 4.57 -15.85 3.54
N GLU A 56 4.16 -14.62 3.86
CA GLU A 56 5.05 -13.61 4.46
C GLU A 56 5.25 -13.84 5.95
N THR A 57 6.49 -13.68 6.40
CA THR A 57 6.87 -13.79 7.81
C THR A 57 6.66 -12.47 8.55
N VAL A 58 7.19 -11.37 8.01
CA VAL A 58 7.13 -10.01 8.59
C VAL A 58 7.04 -9.00 7.46
N VAL A 59 6.19 -7.99 7.63
CA VAL A 59 6.07 -6.85 6.71
C VAL A 59 6.29 -5.59 7.54
N ASP A 60 7.41 -4.90 7.34
CA ASP A 60 7.75 -3.70 8.12
C ASP A 60 6.93 -2.49 7.66
N GLU A 61 6.71 -2.40 6.36
CA GLU A 61 5.96 -1.34 5.72
C GLU A 61 5.05 -1.89 4.63
N ALA A 62 3.84 -1.38 4.52
CA ALA A 62 2.98 -1.68 3.38
C ALA A 62 2.31 -0.43 2.85
N VAL A 63 2.01 -0.46 1.57
CA VAL A 63 1.36 0.63 0.85
C VAL A 63 0.19 0.05 0.09
N LEU A 64 -1.02 0.57 0.30
CA LEU A 64 -2.19 0.29 -0.53
C LEU A 64 -2.51 1.53 -1.35
N VAL A 65 -2.34 1.43 -2.66
CA VAL A 65 -2.66 2.49 -3.62
C VAL A 65 -4.00 2.17 -4.27
N GLY A 66 -5.04 2.88 -3.84
CA GLY A 66 -6.41 2.74 -4.30
C GLY A 66 -6.62 3.27 -5.72
N GLY A 67 -7.41 2.54 -6.50
CA GLY A 67 -7.80 2.88 -7.87
C GLY A 67 -8.92 3.92 -7.93
N LEU A 68 -9.59 4.00 -9.08
CA LEU A 68 -10.67 4.97 -9.33
C LEU A 68 -12.03 4.57 -8.73
N ALA A 69 -12.22 3.29 -8.40
CA ALA A 69 -13.49 2.77 -7.90
C ALA A 69 -13.64 2.99 -6.39
N CYS A 70 -14.87 3.22 -5.93
CA CYS A 70 -15.22 3.52 -4.53
C CYS A 70 -16.62 3.01 -4.15
N ASP A 71 -17.16 2.05 -4.89
CA ASP A 71 -18.40 1.39 -4.51
C ASP A 71 -18.21 0.50 -3.25
N PRO A 72 -19.30 0.09 -2.56
CA PRO A 72 -19.21 -0.66 -1.32
C PRO A 72 -18.42 -1.98 -1.43
N GLU A 73 -18.44 -2.66 -2.59
CA GLU A 73 -17.67 -3.89 -2.78
C GLU A 73 -16.17 -3.59 -2.72
N VAL A 74 -15.73 -2.52 -3.39
CA VAL A 74 -14.33 -2.09 -3.39
C VAL A 74 -13.87 -1.69 -1.99
N LEU A 75 -14.69 -0.96 -1.23
CA LEU A 75 -14.35 -0.58 0.15
C LEU A 75 -14.23 -1.81 1.06
N ALA A 76 -15.12 -2.80 0.91
CA ALA A 76 -15.03 -4.06 1.64
C ALA A 76 -13.77 -4.85 1.27
N ALA A 77 -13.41 -4.89 -0.02
CA ALA A 77 -12.19 -5.52 -0.48
C ALA A 77 -10.93 -4.83 0.08
N ARG A 78 -10.90 -3.50 0.13
CA ARG A 78 -9.80 -2.73 0.75
C ARG A 78 -9.66 -3.04 2.23
N ALA A 79 -10.76 -3.10 2.98
CA ALA A 79 -10.72 -3.48 4.39
C ALA A 79 -10.13 -4.89 4.59
N LEU A 80 -10.43 -5.84 3.71
CA LEU A 80 -9.83 -7.17 3.73
C LEU A 80 -8.34 -7.15 3.41
N VAL A 81 -7.91 -6.34 2.44
CA VAL A 81 -6.48 -6.14 2.11
C VAL A 81 -5.74 -5.55 3.30
N VAL A 82 -6.25 -4.46 3.87
CA VAL A 82 -5.66 -3.80 5.04
C VAL A 82 -5.49 -4.79 6.18
N ARG A 83 -6.53 -5.57 6.49
CA ARG A 83 -6.46 -6.60 7.53
C ARG A 83 -5.41 -7.68 7.23
N ALA A 84 -5.25 -8.07 5.96
CA ALA A 84 -4.23 -9.04 5.58
C ALA A 84 -2.81 -8.48 5.78
N LEU A 85 -2.57 -7.22 5.37
CA LEU A 85 -1.29 -6.54 5.54
C LEU A 85 -0.94 -6.37 7.02
N THR A 86 -1.85 -5.80 7.81
CA THR A 86 -1.59 -5.47 9.22
C THR A 86 -1.44 -6.71 10.10
N SER A 87 -1.98 -7.86 9.69
CA SER A 87 -1.77 -9.13 10.38
C SER A 87 -0.33 -9.64 10.36
N ARG A 88 0.51 -9.10 9.46
CA ARG A 88 1.94 -9.44 9.32
C ARG A 88 2.87 -8.31 9.75
N MET A 89 2.31 -7.20 10.23
CA MET A 89 3.09 -6.06 10.68
C MET A 89 3.54 -6.24 12.13
N PRO A 90 4.82 -5.96 12.44
CA PRO A 90 5.29 -5.92 13.81
C PRO A 90 4.82 -4.63 14.52
N PHE A 91 5.08 -4.54 15.82
CA PHE A 91 4.97 -3.28 16.55
C PHE A 91 5.89 -2.23 15.89
N ALA A 92 5.39 -1.01 15.68
CA ALA A 92 6.02 0.05 14.90
C ALA A 92 6.06 -0.18 13.37
N GLY A 93 5.33 -1.16 12.83
CA GLY A 93 5.10 -1.28 11.40
C GLY A 93 4.28 -0.10 10.84
N ARG A 94 4.41 0.18 9.54
CA ARG A 94 3.78 1.35 8.89
C ARG A 94 2.88 0.92 7.73
N LEU A 95 1.65 1.40 7.71
CA LEU A 95 0.69 1.20 6.62
C LEU A 95 0.35 2.55 5.97
N HIS A 96 0.68 2.68 4.69
CA HIS A 96 0.30 3.81 3.86
C HIS A 96 -0.96 3.51 3.06
N LEU A 97 -1.94 4.39 3.13
CA LEU A 97 -3.13 4.36 2.30
C LEU A 97 -3.11 5.56 1.36
N ASP A 98 -2.95 5.32 0.07
CA ASP A 98 -2.97 6.34 -0.96
C ASP A 98 -4.14 6.11 -1.93
N GLY A 99 -4.59 7.16 -2.58
CA GLY A 99 -5.65 7.09 -3.57
C GLY A 99 -5.49 8.15 -4.65
N THR A 100 -6.14 7.90 -5.78
CA THR A 100 -6.30 8.91 -6.83
C THR A 100 -6.99 10.16 -6.29
N PRO A 101 -6.91 11.32 -6.98
CA PRO A 101 -7.63 12.53 -6.55
C PRO A 101 -9.12 12.31 -6.29
N ARG A 102 -9.74 11.36 -7.00
CA ARG A 102 -11.15 10.99 -6.86
C ARG A 102 -11.43 10.17 -5.61
N THR A 103 -10.51 9.29 -5.23
CA THR A 103 -10.70 8.30 -4.15
C THR A 103 -10.00 8.67 -2.85
N ARG A 104 -9.23 9.76 -2.84
CA ARG A 104 -8.47 10.27 -1.70
C ARG A 104 -9.28 10.38 -0.41
N LEU A 105 -10.43 11.06 -0.43
CA LEU A 105 -11.27 11.21 0.77
C LEU A 105 -11.72 9.85 1.35
N ALA A 106 -11.98 8.87 0.49
CA ALA A 106 -12.37 7.53 0.93
C ALA A 106 -11.18 6.78 1.55
N MET A 107 -9.97 6.96 1.03
CA MET A 107 -8.74 6.38 1.59
C MET A 107 -8.34 7.06 2.91
N GLU A 108 -8.50 8.38 3.02
CA GLU A 108 -8.31 9.13 4.27
C GLU A 108 -9.28 8.66 5.36
N ALA A 109 -10.56 8.50 5.02
CA ALA A 109 -11.56 7.97 5.95
C ALA A 109 -11.26 6.52 6.36
N LEU A 110 -10.84 5.67 5.42
CA LEU A 110 -10.40 4.31 5.71
C LEU A 110 -9.18 4.30 6.65
N ALA A 111 -8.20 5.15 6.40
CA ALA A 111 -7.00 5.28 7.24
C ALA A 111 -7.37 5.65 8.67
N GLN A 112 -8.29 6.61 8.84
CA GLN A 112 -8.75 7.01 10.17
C GLN A 112 -9.43 5.84 10.90
N ILE A 113 -10.37 5.16 10.25
CA ILE A 113 -11.09 4.01 10.84
C ILE A 113 -10.11 2.89 11.24
N VAL A 114 -9.15 2.58 10.36
CA VAL A 114 -8.17 1.52 10.61
C VAL A 114 -7.21 1.93 11.73
N SER A 115 -6.77 3.19 11.76
CA SER A 115 -5.93 3.73 12.84
C SER A 115 -6.61 3.61 14.20
N ASP A 116 -7.90 3.98 14.29
CA ASP A 116 -8.69 3.86 15.51
C ASP A 116 -8.81 2.39 15.96
N GLN A 117 -8.94 1.45 15.02
CA GLN A 117 -8.99 0.01 15.31
C GLN A 117 -7.64 -0.59 15.73
N LEU A 118 -6.54 -0.01 15.26
CA LEU A 118 -5.18 -0.51 15.47
C LEU A 118 -4.41 0.23 16.58
N GLN A 119 -5.06 1.13 17.32
CA GLN A 119 -4.43 1.97 18.33
C GLN A 119 -3.58 1.19 19.36
N ALA A 120 -3.99 -0.03 19.72
CA ALA A 120 -3.26 -0.89 20.66
C ALA A 120 -2.20 -1.81 20.01
N SER A 121 -2.15 -1.87 18.68
CA SER A 121 -1.23 -2.76 17.94
C SER A 121 0.16 -2.16 17.75
N GLY A 122 0.30 -0.83 17.86
CA GLY A 122 1.53 -0.11 17.57
C GLY A 122 1.85 0.04 16.08
N VAL A 123 0.95 -0.38 15.18
CA VAL A 123 1.06 -0.11 13.74
C VAL A 123 0.61 1.32 13.45
N GLU A 124 1.44 2.08 12.75
CA GLU A 124 1.12 3.45 12.31
C GLU A 124 0.38 3.39 10.97
N VAL A 125 -0.82 3.96 10.91
CA VAL A 125 -1.61 4.05 9.68
C VAL A 125 -1.60 5.50 9.21
N VAL A 126 -1.10 5.73 8.00
CA VAL A 126 -0.93 7.06 7.42
C VAL A 126 -1.66 7.13 6.10
N SER A 127 -2.46 8.18 5.91
CA SER A 127 -2.96 8.55 4.59
C SER A 127 -1.99 9.57 3.99
N GLU A 128 -1.08 9.09 3.15
CA GLU A 128 -0.05 9.93 2.53
C GLU A 128 0.05 9.62 1.04
N ARG A 129 0.32 10.67 0.26
CA ARG A 129 0.65 10.53 -1.15
C ARG A 129 2.13 10.24 -1.31
N ALA A 130 2.48 9.39 -2.27
CA ALA A 130 3.86 9.37 -2.72
C ALA A 130 4.30 10.81 -3.09
N PRO A 131 5.49 11.25 -2.65
CA PRO A 131 6.03 12.52 -3.09
C PRO A 131 6.18 12.47 -4.61
N ALA A 132 5.89 13.61 -5.27
CA ALA A 132 6.11 13.71 -6.71
C ALA A 132 7.57 13.33 -7.01
N ALA A 133 7.77 12.34 -7.88
CA ALA A 133 9.10 11.91 -8.28
C ALA A 133 9.91 13.16 -8.65
N ARG A 134 11.01 13.42 -7.94
CA ARG A 134 11.90 14.53 -8.31
C ARG A 134 12.34 14.25 -9.76
N PRO A 135 12.18 15.19 -10.70
CA PRO A 135 12.69 14.99 -12.04
C PRO A 135 14.18 14.69 -11.91
N MET A 136 14.58 13.50 -12.35
CA MET A 136 15.96 13.08 -12.39
C MET A 136 16.67 14.10 -13.28
N ALA A 137 17.48 14.98 -12.67
CA ALA A 137 18.27 15.94 -13.42
C ALA A 137 19.23 15.12 -14.28
N LEU A 138 18.90 14.98 -15.57
CA LEU A 138 19.81 14.43 -16.57
C LEU A 138 21.11 15.22 -16.45
N PRO A 139 22.27 14.57 -16.29
CA PRO A 139 23.54 15.29 -16.37
C PRO A 139 23.58 15.93 -17.77
N LEU A 140 23.69 17.26 -17.82
CA LEU A 140 24.06 17.93 -19.06
C LEU A 140 25.41 17.34 -19.47
N ALA A 141 25.40 16.56 -20.55
CA ALA A 141 26.63 16.16 -21.20
C ALA A 141 27.37 17.44 -21.63
N ALA A 142 28.59 17.61 -21.10
CA ALA A 142 29.51 18.69 -21.44
C ALA A 142 30.14 18.47 -22.82
#